data_AF-A0A8J3R2M1-F1
#
_entry.id   AF-A0A8J3R2M1-F1
#
_cell.length_a   1.000
_cell.length_b   1.000
_cell.length_c   1.000
_cell.angle_alpha   90.00
_cell.angle_beta   90.00
_cell.angle_gamma   90.00
#
_symmetry.space_group_name_H-M   'P 1'
#
loop_
_entity.id
_entity.type
_entity.pdbx_description
1 polymer ?
#
loop_
_entity_poly.entity_id
_entity_poly.type
_entity_poly.pdbx_seq_one_letter_code
_entity_poly.pdbx_strand_id
1 'polypeptide(L)'
;MTRLGVDYSTSRPGATALKAAGYTFACRYLAAGSKKNAKKALTKTEADGLRAAGIDVVSNWEIVEAAALKGRAQGVADAKAAVAKHNACGGPPGRPIYFSVDFDIPDFAPASKDPRAKLGAVAPYFDGILSVLGPARTGAYGGYWAISRLFDAKLIRWGWQAYAWSSAGSGPRPNTVTVKLRGKSYWFDTRAQLRQIQNGIAVNGADCDKDEAVAADFGQWGFVPKKEEEPEVAFMDDENAAKLAWRIDALFSGSETIRGGAEKGQPVVTVRLLNQIKAGQTTPTPVQVDAASVAGALAGNEDFLRALARAVNDDAAERLSG
;
A
#
# COMPACT_ATOMS: atom_id res chain seq x y z
N MET A 1 -13.82 9.35 -2.68
CA MET A 1 -14.96 9.44 -1.74
C MET A 1 -14.71 8.47 -0.60
N THR A 2 -14.92 8.92 0.63
CA THR A 2 -14.90 8.07 1.81
C THR A 2 -16.05 7.07 1.74
N ARG A 3 -15.77 5.79 1.98
CA ARG A 3 -16.81 4.75 2.10
C ARG A 3 -16.98 4.39 3.57
N LEU A 4 -18.21 4.13 3.98
CA LEU A 4 -18.50 3.56 5.30
C LEU A 4 -18.72 2.06 5.18
N GLY A 5 -18.26 1.35 6.19
CA GLY A 5 -18.44 -0.09 6.33
C GLY A 5 -18.57 -0.48 7.79
N VAL A 6 -18.60 -1.78 8.01
CA VAL A 6 -18.66 -2.36 9.35
C VAL A 6 -17.75 -3.57 9.47
N ASP A 7 -17.38 -3.91 10.68
CA ASP A 7 -16.98 -5.26 11.04
C ASP A 7 -17.91 -5.81 12.12
N TYR A 8 -18.05 -7.13 12.16
CA TYR A 8 -18.90 -7.79 13.14
C TYR A 8 -18.46 -9.22 13.36
N SER A 9 -18.52 -9.69 14.59
CA SER A 9 -17.96 -11.01 14.96
C SER A 9 -19.02 -12.11 14.81
N THR A 10 -19.74 -12.43 15.88
CA THR A 10 -20.73 -13.52 15.90
C THR A 10 -22.16 -13.08 15.54
N SER A 11 -22.41 -11.77 15.47
CA SER A 11 -23.69 -11.19 15.09
C SER A 11 -23.87 -11.25 13.56
N ARG A 12 -25.12 -11.12 13.09
CA ARG A 12 -25.43 -11.18 11.65
C ARG A 12 -26.48 -10.10 11.30
N PRO A 13 -26.05 -8.87 10.97
CA PRO A 13 -26.98 -7.77 10.65
C PRO A 13 -27.81 -8.02 9.39
N GLY A 14 -27.28 -8.81 8.45
CA GLY A 14 -27.91 -9.11 7.16
C GLY A 14 -27.59 -8.04 6.10
N ALA A 15 -27.32 -8.49 4.88
CA ALA A 15 -26.85 -7.62 3.79
C ALA A 15 -27.86 -6.51 3.43
N THR A 16 -29.15 -6.83 3.42
CA THR A 16 -30.21 -5.84 3.14
C THR A 16 -30.21 -4.71 4.18
N ALA A 17 -30.08 -5.04 5.46
CA ALA A 17 -30.08 -4.03 6.52
C ALA A 17 -28.81 -3.18 6.51
N LEU A 18 -27.65 -3.80 6.26
CA LEU A 18 -26.40 -3.07 6.08
C LEU A 18 -26.49 -2.05 4.93
N LYS A 19 -27.04 -2.47 3.79
CA LYS A 19 -27.26 -1.59 2.64
C LYS A 19 -28.24 -0.47 2.97
N ALA A 20 -29.36 -0.78 3.61
CA ALA A 20 -30.34 0.22 4.04
C ALA A 20 -29.76 1.24 5.03
N ALA A 21 -28.81 0.81 5.87
CA ALA A 21 -28.05 1.69 6.77
C ALA A 21 -26.92 2.48 6.08
N GLY A 22 -26.74 2.32 4.76
CA GLY A 22 -25.75 3.05 3.97
C GLY A 22 -24.33 2.48 4.00
N TYR A 23 -24.14 1.28 4.56
CA TYR A 23 -22.83 0.62 4.55
C TYR A 23 -22.55 -0.03 3.20
N THR A 24 -21.30 0.11 2.76
CA THR A 24 -20.87 -0.30 1.41
C THR A 24 -19.80 -1.38 1.42
N PHE A 25 -19.24 -1.71 2.59
CA PHE A 25 -18.34 -2.85 2.75
C PHE A 25 -18.47 -3.46 4.15
N ALA A 26 -18.03 -4.71 4.29
CA ALA A 26 -17.89 -5.38 5.56
C ALA A 26 -16.51 -6.04 5.71
N CYS A 27 -15.81 -5.76 6.80
CA CYS A 27 -14.62 -6.49 7.22
C CYS A 27 -15.06 -7.77 7.94
N ARG A 28 -14.71 -8.93 7.37
CA ARG A 28 -15.24 -10.22 7.82
C ARG A 28 -14.14 -11.20 8.20
N TYR A 29 -14.37 -11.89 9.31
CA TYR A 29 -13.39 -12.77 9.92
C TYR A 29 -13.32 -14.12 9.20
N LEU A 30 -12.16 -14.42 8.63
CA LEU A 30 -11.71 -15.76 8.29
C LEU A 30 -11.26 -16.40 9.61
N ALA A 31 -12.14 -17.12 10.29
CA ALA A 31 -11.81 -17.78 11.55
C ALA A 31 -11.83 -19.31 11.37
N ALA A 32 -11.01 -20.01 12.16
CA ALA A 32 -10.96 -21.47 12.17
C ALA A 32 -10.91 -22.01 13.61
N GLY A 33 -11.18 -23.31 13.76
CA GLY A 33 -11.09 -24.01 15.04
C GLY A 33 -12.41 -24.04 15.81
N SER A 34 -12.43 -23.47 17.02
CA SER A 34 -13.47 -23.66 18.04
C SER A 34 -14.90 -23.35 17.58
N LYS A 35 -15.92 -23.85 18.31
CA LYS A 35 -17.34 -23.49 18.10
C LYS A 35 -17.59 -21.98 18.15
N LYS A 36 -16.83 -21.25 19.00
CA LYS A 36 -16.88 -19.78 19.06
C LYS A 36 -16.41 -19.17 17.73
N ASN A 37 -15.31 -19.68 17.19
CA ASN A 37 -14.76 -19.23 15.91
C ASN A 37 -15.65 -19.61 14.72
N ALA A 38 -16.40 -20.71 14.80
CA ALA A 38 -17.38 -21.08 13.78
C ALA A 38 -18.49 -20.03 13.62
N LYS A 39 -18.95 -19.40 14.73
CA LYS A 39 -19.91 -18.29 14.67
C LYS A 39 -19.29 -16.99 14.14
N LYS A 40 -17.99 -16.78 14.38
CA LYS A 40 -17.26 -15.60 13.91
C LYS A 40 -16.98 -15.67 12.40
N ALA A 41 -16.70 -16.88 11.91
CA ALA A 41 -16.25 -17.14 10.54
C ALA A 41 -17.24 -16.67 9.47
N LEU A 42 -16.71 -15.98 8.47
CA LEU A 42 -17.36 -15.74 7.19
C LEU A 42 -17.70 -17.09 6.53
N THR A 43 -18.87 -17.15 5.91
CA THR A 43 -19.28 -18.27 5.07
C THR A 43 -19.37 -17.83 3.61
N LYS A 44 -19.28 -18.76 2.67
CA LYS A 44 -19.49 -18.46 1.24
C LYS A 44 -20.88 -17.86 1.01
N THR A 45 -21.92 -18.43 1.62
CA THR A 45 -23.30 -17.90 1.53
C THR A 45 -23.40 -16.47 2.02
N GLU A 46 -22.75 -16.14 3.14
CA GLU A 46 -22.71 -14.76 3.64
C GLU A 46 -21.96 -13.83 2.67
N ALA A 47 -20.78 -14.24 2.18
CA ALA A 47 -20.00 -13.45 1.23
C ALA A 47 -20.77 -13.19 -0.07
N ASP A 48 -21.42 -14.21 -0.63
CA ASP A 48 -22.26 -14.09 -1.82
C ASP A 48 -23.44 -13.13 -1.57
N GLY A 49 -24.11 -13.24 -0.41
CA GLY A 49 -25.22 -12.37 -0.04
C GLY A 49 -24.83 -10.90 0.13
N LEU A 50 -23.67 -10.64 0.75
CA LEU A 50 -23.12 -9.28 0.85
C LEU A 50 -22.83 -8.70 -0.54
N ARG A 51 -22.13 -9.47 -1.38
CA ARG A 51 -21.75 -9.01 -2.73
C ARG A 51 -22.97 -8.80 -3.63
N ALA A 52 -23.97 -9.67 -3.57
CA ALA A 52 -25.23 -9.50 -4.30
C ALA A 52 -25.99 -8.23 -3.88
N ALA A 53 -25.84 -7.79 -2.62
CA ALA A 53 -26.41 -6.53 -2.16
C ALA A 53 -25.58 -5.29 -2.59
N GLY A 54 -24.40 -5.47 -3.18
CA GLY A 54 -23.46 -4.39 -3.49
C GLY A 54 -22.59 -3.99 -2.30
N ILE A 55 -22.45 -4.87 -1.30
CA ILE A 55 -21.56 -4.67 -0.15
C ILE A 55 -20.27 -5.44 -0.42
N ASP A 56 -19.16 -4.70 -0.46
CA ASP A 56 -17.83 -5.28 -0.61
C ASP A 56 -17.43 -6.10 0.62
N VAL A 57 -16.55 -7.07 0.43
CA VAL A 57 -15.98 -7.88 1.51
C VAL A 57 -14.50 -7.57 1.66
N VAL A 58 -14.04 -7.40 2.89
CA VAL A 58 -12.61 -7.32 3.24
C VAL A 58 -12.28 -8.50 4.16
N SER A 59 -11.18 -9.19 3.88
CA SER A 59 -10.78 -10.36 4.66
C SER A 59 -9.97 -9.98 5.89
N ASN A 60 -10.44 -10.39 7.07
CA ASN A 60 -9.71 -10.28 8.32
C ASN A 60 -9.42 -11.66 8.92
N TRP A 61 -8.26 -11.87 9.51
CA TRP A 61 -7.88 -13.09 10.20
C TRP A 61 -7.65 -12.82 11.69
N GLU A 62 -8.40 -13.52 12.52
CA GLU A 62 -8.22 -13.50 13.97
C GLU A 62 -8.83 -14.77 14.61
N ILE A 63 -7.99 -15.55 15.30
CA ILE A 63 -8.43 -16.74 16.05
C ILE A 63 -8.46 -16.46 17.56
N VAL A 64 -7.41 -15.84 18.09
CA VAL A 64 -7.27 -15.39 19.48
C VAL A 64 -6.43 -14.12 19.51
N GLU A 65 -6.73 -13.22 20.44
CA GLU A 65 -6.13 -11.89 20.59
C GLU A 65 -4.59 -11.91 20.57
N ALA A 66 -3.97 -12.83 21.31
CA ALA A 66 -2.53 -12.91 21.48
C ALA A 66 -1.80 -13.82 20.46
N ALA A 67 -2.46 -14.25 19.37
CA ALA A 67 -1.82 -15.09 18.34
C ALA A 67 -0.57 -14.43 17.75
N ALA A 68 -0.59 -13.11 17.59
CA ALA A 68 0.52 -12.32 17.06
C ALA A 68 1.80 -12.35 17.92
N LEU A 69 1.70 -12.80 19.18
CA LEU A 69 2.85 -12.94 20.08
C LEU A 69 3.52 -14.32 20.02
N LYS A 70 2.99 -15.26 19.23
CA LYS A 70 3.52 -16.63 19.12
C LYS A 70 4.59 -16.80 18.05
N GLY A 71 5.04 -15.69 17.45
CA GLY A 71 6.16 -15.65 16.52
C GLY A 71 5.91 -16.33 15.17
N ARG A 72 7.01 -16.61 14.46
CA ARG A 72 7.00 -16.95 13.03
C ARG A 72 6.23 -18.20 12.67
N ALA A 73 6.37 -19.27 13.46
CA ALA A 73 5.67 -20.54 13.18
C ALA A 73 4.14 -20.36 13.21
N GLN A 74 3.63 -19.58 14.17
CA GLN A 74 2.21 -19.24 14.22
C GLN A 74 1.81 -18.41 13.00
N GLY A 75 2.61 -17.41 12.61
CA GLY A 75 2.33 -16.59 11.44
C GLY A 75 2.21 -17.38 10.14
N VAL A 76 3.08 -18.39 9.94
CA VAL A 76 2.99 -19.30 8.79
C VAL A 76 1.71 -20.14 8.84
N ALA A 77 1.39 -20.71 10.01
CA ALA A 77 0.19 -21.54 10.18
C ALA A 77 -1.09 -20.74 9.93
N ASP A 78 -1.17 -19.54 10.50
CA ASP A 78 -2.30 -18.63 10.38
C ASP A 78 -2.46 -18.14 8.94
N ALA A 79 -1.38 -17.77 8.27
CA ALA A 79 -1.44 -17.34 6.88
C ALA A 79 -1.93 -18.46 5.95
N LYS A 80 -1.45 -19.70 6.12
CA LYS A 80 -1.94 -20.85 5.34
C LYS A 80 -3.42 -21.09 5.56
N ALA A 81 -3.87 -21.06 6.82
CA ALA A 81 -5.27 -21.28 7.16
C ALA A 81 -6.16 -20.12 6.67
N ALA A 82 -5.68 -18.88 6.74
CA ALA A 82 -6.37 -17.70 6.24
C ALA A 82 -6.55 -17.77 4.73
N VAL A 83 -5.51 -18.11 3.96
CA VAL A 83 -5.61 -18.28 2.50
C VAL A 83 -6.62 -19.37 2.15
N ALA A 84 -6.58 -20.52 2.83
CA ALA A 84 -7.54 -21.59 2.59
C ALA A 84 -8.99 -21.14 2.84
N LYS A 85 -9.24 -20.40 3.93
CA LYS A 85 -10.57 -19.88 4.27
C LYS A 85 -11.04 -18.77 3.33
N HIS A 86 -10.14 -17.87 2.94
CA HIS A 86 -10.40 -16.83 1.95
C HIS A 86 -10.91 -17.45 0.65
N ASN A 87 -10.18 -18.42 0.11
CA ASN A 87 -10.55 -19.13 -1.11
C ASN A 87 -11.88 -19.89 -0.96
N ALA A 88 -12.07 -20.60 0.17
CA ALA A 88 -13.30 -21.34 0.44
C ALA A 88 -14.55 -20.44 0.52
N CYS A 89 -14.39 -19.17 0.88
CA CYS A 89 -15.47 -18.18 0.90
C CYS A 89 -15.67 -17.46 -0.44
N GLY A 90 -14.91 -17.82 -1.49
CA GLY A 90 -14.95 -17.16 -2.80
C GLY A 90 -14.13 -15.88 -2.90
N GLY A 91 -13.15 -15.71 -2.01
CA GLY A 91 -12.22 -14.58 -2.02
C GLY A 91 -11.38 -14.55 -3.30
N PRO A 92 -11.30 -13.40 -4.01
CA PRO A 92 -10.52 -13.30 -5.24
C PRO A 92 -9.02 -13.42 -4.99
N PRO A 93 -8.26 -14.09 -5.88
CA PRO A 93 -6.81 -14.14 -5.78
C PRO A 93 -6.22 -12.72 -5.83
N GLY A 94 -5.07 -12.53 -5.18
CA GLY A 94 -4.38 -11.24 -5.17
C GLY A 94 -4.94 -10.21 -4.18
N ARG A 95 -6.12 -10.43 -3.58
CA ARG A 95 -6.64 -9.54 -2.54
C ARG A 95 -5.96 -9.80 -1.19
N PRO A 96 -5.76 -8.76 -0.37
CA PRO A 96 -5.06 -8.90 0.89
C PRO A 96 -5.91 -9.57 1.96
N ILE A 97 -5.22 -10.05 2.99
CA ILE A 97 -5.83 -10.48 4.24
C ILE A 97 -5.20 -9.65 5.36
N TYR A 98 -6.04 -9.01 6.15
CA TYR A 98 -5.63 -8.28 7.35
C TYR A 98 -5.47 -9.28 8.50
N PHE A 99 -4.32 -9.27 9.18
CA PHE A 99 -4.09 -10.10 10.38
C PHE A 99 -4.18 -9.21 11.62
N SER A 100 -5.09 -9.55 12.53
CA SER A 100 -5.34 -8.74 13.72
C SER A 100 -4.22 -8.84 14.75
N VAL A 101 -3.79 -7.66 15.22
CA VAL A 101 -3.04 -7.43 16.45
C VAL A 101 -4.00 -6.68 17.39
N ASP A 102 -4.90 -7.43 18.02
CA ASP A 102 -6.09 -6.90 18.71
C ASP A 102 -5.80 -6.53 20.18
N PHE A 103 -4.67 -5.86 20.43
CA PHE A 103 -4.29 -5.38 21.76
C PHE A 103 -3.36 -4.17 21.66
N ASP A 104 -3.22 -3.42 22.76
CA ASP A 104 -2.26 -2.32 22.84
C ASP A 104 -0.84 -2.87 22.91
N ILE A 105 -0.08 -2.78 21.81
CA ILE A 105 1.28 -3.29 21.81
C ILE A 105 2.19 -2.38 22.67
N PRO A 106 3.01 -2.94 23.57
CA PRO A 106 4.04 -2.14 24.24
C PRO A 106 5.15 -1.78 23.25
N ASP A 107 6.03 -0.86 23.65
CA ASP A 107 7.35 -0.72 23.02
C ASP A 107 8.28 -1.81 23.59
N PHE A 108 8.47 -2.89 22.84
CA PHE A 108 9.33 -4.01 23.26
C PHE A 108 10.82 -3.66 23.31
N ALA A 109 11.23 -2.54 22.70
CA ALA A 109 12.62 -2.08 22.71
C ALA A 109 12.68 -0.55 22.79
N PRO A 110 12.41 0.06 23.97
CA PRO A 110 12.32 1.51 24.14
C PRO A 110 13.61 2.25 23.74
N ALA A 111 14.76 1.66 24.00
CA ALA A 111 16.08 2.23 23.67
C ALA A 111 16.48 2.09 22.19
N SER A 112 15.77 1.24 21.41
CA SER A 112 16.08 1.02 20.00
C SER A 112 15.30 1.99 19.11
N LYS A 113 15.86 2.35 17.95
CA LYS A 113 15.12 3.03 16.86
C LYS A 113 14.62 2.06 15.80
N ASP A 114 15.01 0.79 15.86
CA ASP A 114 14.58 -0.23 14.91
C ASP A 114 13.09 -0.56 15.13
N PRO A 115 12.21 -0.32 14.14
CA PRO A 115 10.78 -0.62 14.27
C PRO A 115 10.52 -2.12 14.50
N ARG A 116 11.40 -3.01 14.00
CA ARG A 116 11.25 -4.46 14.21
C ARG A 116 11.52 -4.84 15.66
N ALA A 117 12.60 -4.33 16.25
CA ALA A 117 12.86 -4.51 17.69
C ALA A 117 11.68 -4.01 18.55
N LYS A 118 11.09 -2.86 18.21
CA LYS A 118 9.93 -2.29 18.93
C LYS A 118 8.65 -3.11 18.82
N LEU A 119 8.54 -3.99 17.81
CA LEU A 119 7.41 -4.90 17.62
C LEU A 119 7.55 -6.20 18.42
N GLY A 120 8.73 -6.51 18.95
CA GLY A 120 8.97 -7.75 19.71
C GLY A 120 8.53 -8.99 18.91
N ALA A 121 7.71 -9.85 19.53
CA ALA A 121 7.22 -11.08 18.91
C ALA A 121 6.26 -10.87 17.72
N VAL A 122 5.70 -9.66 17.56
CA VAL A 122 4.82 -9.33 16.42
C VAL A 122 5.61 -9.30 15.11
N ALA A 123 6.86 -8.82 15.11
CA ALA A 123 7.69 -8.81 13.91
C ALA A 123 7.92 -10.21 13.30
N PRO A 124 8.41 -11.22 14.05
CA PRO A 124 8.58 -12.57 13.49
C PRO A 124 7.25 -13.23 13.12
N TYR A 125 6.14 -12.94 13.80
CA TYR A 125 4.81 -13.39 13.38
C TYR A 125 4.47 -12.88 11.97
N PHE A 126 4.67 -11.58 11.69
CA PHE A 126 4.46 -11.02 10.35
C PHE A 126 5.48 -11.49 9.31
N ASP A 127 6.72 -11.82 9.69
CA ASP A 127 7.64 -12.51 8.77
C ASP A 127 7.08 -13.87 8.31
N GLY A 128 6.43 -14.60 9.23
CA GLY A 128 5.75 -15.86 8.93
C GLY A 128 4.61 -15.65 7.93
N ILE A 129 3.79 -14.63 8.14
CA ILE A 129 2.68 -14.28 7.24
C ILE A 129 3.20 -13.89 5.85
N LEU A 130 4.19 -13.00 5.78
CA LEU A 130 4.83 -12.58 4.54
C LEU A 130 5.40 -13.73 3.74
N SER A 131 6.00 -14.73 4.41
CA SER A 131 6.57 -15.91 3.72
C SER A 131 5.53 -16.76 3.00
N VAL A 132 4.23 -16.57 3.29
CA VAL A 132 3.13 -17.31 2.65
C VAL A 132 2.34 -16.42 1.68
N LEU A 133 2.02 -15.19 2.07
CA LEU A 133 1.18 -14.28 1.27
C LEU A 133 1.96 -13.37 0.33
N GLY A 134 3.23 -13.11 0.63
CA GLY A 134 4.02 -12.08 -0.01
C GLY A 134 3.62 -10.65 0.41
N PRO A 135 4.47 -9.65 0.14
CA PRO A 135 4.26 -8.26 0.56
C PRO A 135 2.99 -7.64 -0.03
N ALA A 136 2.60 -8.04 -1.24
CA ALA A 136 1.43 -7.46 -1.92
C ALA A 136 0.09 -7.77 -1.23
N ARG A 137 0.01 -8.83 -0.40
CA ARG A 137 -1.25 -9.32 0.18
C ARG A 137 -1.29 -9.29 1.71
N THR A 138 -0.18 -8.92 2.36
CA THR A 138 -0.12 -8.89 3.82
C THR A 138 -0.64 -7.57 4.35
N GLY A 139 -1.75 -7.63 5.09
CA GLY A 139 -2.30 -6.51 5.83
C GLY A 139 -2.31 -6.75 7.34
N ALA A 140 -2.52 -5.68 8.11
CA ALA A 140 -2.71 -5.77 9.56
C ALA A 140 -3.89 -4.93 10.05
N TYR A 141 -4.55 -5.45 11.07
CA TYR A 141 -5.44 -4.68 11.93
C TYR A 141 -4.78 -4.41 13.29
N GLY A 142 -5.00 -3.24 13.88
CA GLY A 142 -4.55 -2.95 15.25
C GLY A 142 -4.49 -1.45 15.58
N GLY A 143 -3.98 -1.13 16.76
CA GLY A 143 -3.76 0.25 17.21
C GLY A 143 -2.64 0.98 16.46
N TYR A 144 -2.50 2.28 16.73
CA TYR A 144 -1.53 3.16 16.06
C TYR A 144 -0.10 2.61 16.08
N TRP A 145 0.37 2.13 17.23
CA TRP A 145 1.74 1.63 17.35
C TRP A 145 1.97 0.32 16.61
N ALA A 146 0.98 -0.57 16.55
CA ALA A 146 1.08 -1.79 15.75
C ALA A 146 1.17 -1.46 14.27
N ILE A 147 0.22 -0.67 13.76
CA ILE A 147 0.13 -0.33 12.34
C ILE A 147 1.34 0.49 11.87
N SER A 148 1.70 1.56 12.57
CA SER A 148 2.82 2.43 12.17
C SER A 148 4.15 1.67 12.14
N ARG A 149 4.45 0.89 13.18
CA ARG A 149 5.71 0.12 13.24
C ARG A 149 5.74 -1.01 12.23
N LEU A 150 4.61 -1.67 11.93
CA LEU A 150 4.54 -2.68 10.87
C LEU A 150 4.81 -2.08 9.49
N PHE A 151 4.29 -0.88 9.20
CA PHE A 151 4.64 -0.16 7.97
C PHE A 151 6.11 0.25 7.94
N ASP A 152 6.64 0.81 9.04
CA ASP A 152 8.05 1.23 9.12
C ASP A 152 9.01 0.04 8.96
N ALA A 153 8.65 -1.11 9.51
CA ALA A 153 9.36 -2.38 9.34
C ALA A 153 9.17 -3.04 7.96
N LYS A 154 8.35 -2.44 7.08
CA LYS A 154 7.97 -2.98 5.76
C LYS A 154 7.36 -4.38 5.84
N LEU A 155 6.63 -4.65 6.92
CA LEU A 155 6.01 -5.95 7.19
C LEU A 155 4.60 -6.09 6.63
N ILE A 156 3.98 -4.96 6.24
CA ILE A 156 2.62 -4.90 5.69
C ILE A 156 2.57 -3.93 4.52
N ARG A 157 1.61 -4.16 3.61
CA ARG A 157 1.21 -3.21 2.56
C ARG A 157 -0.14 -2.56 2.83
N TRP A 158 -0.96 -3.20 3.67
CA TRP A 158 -2.34 -2.81 3.94
C TRP A 158 -2.57 -2.57 5.43
N GLY A 159 -3.19 -1.45 5.78
CA GLY A 159 -3.46 -1.08 7.17
C GLY A 159 -4.94 -0.85 7.44
N TRP A 160 -5.46 -1.49 8.49
CA TRP A 160 -6.76 -1.24 9.08
C TRP A 160 -6.56 -0.83 10.54
N GLN A 161 -6.60 0.47 10.81
CA GLN A 161 -6.23 0.95 12.14
C GLN A 161 -7.47 1.17 13.02
N ALA A 162 -7.44 0.63 14.24
CA ALA A 162 -8.48 0.88 15.22
C ALA A 162 -8.30 2.25 15.89
N TYR A 163 -9.39 2.96 16.20
CA TYR A 163 -9.31 4.11 17.12
C TYR A 163 -8.92 3.66 18.54
N ALA A 164 -9.27 2.42 18.90
CA ALA A 164 -8.75 1.77 20.11
C ALA A 164 -7.22 1.76 20.04
N TRP A 165 -6.57 2.08 21.16
CA TRP A 165 -5.10 2.13 21.27
C TRP A 165 -4.41 3.13 20.32
N SER A 166 -5.17 4.14 19.88
CA SER A 166 -4.69 5.18 18.96
C SER A 166 -4.91 6.59 19.49
N SER A 167 -5.08 6.75 20.81
CA SER A 167 -5.20 8.07 21.43
C SER A 167 -4.02 8.95 21.05
N ALA A 168 -4.31 10.17 20.61
CA ALA A 168 -3.27 11.11 20.24
C ALA A 168 -2.48 11.53 21.48
N GLY A 169 -1.16 11.38 21.42
CA GLY A 169 -0.25 12.00 22.38
C GLY A 169 0.19 13.41 21.94
N SER A 170 1.30 13.86 22.49
CA SER A 170 1.86 15.19 22.20
C SER A 170 2.72 15.21 20.93
N GLY A 171 2.60 16.29 20.17
CA GLY A 171 3.48 16.61 19.04
C GLY A 171 3.08 15.96 17.71
N PRO A 172 3.58 16.51 16.58
CA PRO A 172 3.40 15.91 15.27
C PRO A 172 4.17 14.59 15.17
N ARG A 173 3.63 13.64 14.40
CA ARG A 173 4.30 12.39 14.05
C ARG A 173 4.37 12.22 12.53
N PRO A 174 5.43 11.62 11.97
CA PRO A 174 5.49 11.29 10.55
C PRO A 174 4.32 10.40 10.15
N ASN A 175 3.88 10.53 8.89
CA ASN A 175 2.81 9.70 8.31
C ASN A 175 1.55 9.62 9.18
N THR A 176 1.20 10.69 9.90
CA THR A 176 0.11 10.66 10.88
C THR A 176 -0.84 11.82 10.66
N VAL A 177 -2.15 11.51 10.69
CA VAL A 177 -3.21 12.51 10.77
C VAL A 177 -3.90 12.41 12.12
N THR A 178 -4.24 13.55 12.71
CA THR A 178 -5.05 13.61 13.93
C THR A 178 -6.52 13.73 13.55
N VAL A 179 -7.34 12.76 13.96
CA VAL A 179 -8.78 12.73 13.72
C VAL A 179 -9.51 12.90 15.05
N LYS A 180 -10.48 13.82 15.11
CA LYS A 180 -11.37 13.95 16.27
C LYS A 180 -12.56 13.02 16.13
N LEU A 181 -12.67 12.04 17.02
CA LEU A 181 -13.82 11.15 17.12
C LEU A 181 -14.45 11.34 18.50
N ARG A 182 -15.74 11.71 18.54
CA ARG A 182 -16.51 11.81 19.80
C ARG A 182 -15.80 12.66 20.88
N GLY A 183 -15.28 13.82 20.48
CA GLY A 183 -14.61 14.78 21.37
C GLY A 183 -13.16 14.43 21.76
N LYS A 184 -12.62 13.29 21.32
CA LYS A 184 -11.24 12.86 21.60
C LYS A 184 -10.41 12.84 20.32
N SER A 185 -9.11 13.12 20.45
CA SER A 185 -8.17 13.10 19.33
C SER A 185 -7.49 11.74 19.23
N TYR A 186 -7.38 11.23 18.01
CA TYR A 186 -6.74 9.95 17.71
C TYR A 186 -5.73 10.14 16.57
N TRP A 187 -4.59 9.48 16.66
CA TRP A 187 -3.62 9.41 15.58
C TRP A 187 -3.98 8.27 14.63
N PHE A 188 -4.02 8.53 13.33
CA PHE A 188 -4.14 7.53 12.29
C PHE A 188 -2.95 7.60 11.34
N ASP A 189 -2.32 6.46 11.07
CA ASP A 189 -1.25 6.40 10.07
C ASP A 189 -1.83 6.64 8.67
N THR A 190 -1.27 7.58 7.92
CA THR A 190 -1.75 7.98 6.59
C THR A 190 -1.54 6.90 5.54
N ARG A 191 -0.72 5.88 5.83
CA ARG A 191 -0.53 4.71 4.96
C ARG A 191 -1.64 3.66 5.14
N ALA A 192 -2.45 3.73 6.20
CA ALA A 192 -3.57 2.81 6.41
C ALA A 192 -4.76 3.17 5.50
N GLN A 193 -5.40 2.17 4.91
CA GLN A 193 -6.53 2.32 4.00
C GLN A 193 -7.89 2.30 4.72
N LEU A 194 -7.95 1.66 5.89
CA LEU A 194 -9.15 1.52 6.70
C LEU A 194 -8.95 2.06 8.11
N ARG A 195 -10.02 2.57 8.72
CA ARG A 195 -10.08 3.03 10.11
C ARG A 195 -11.33 2.47 10.79
N GLN A 196 -11.18 1.74 11.89
CA GLN A 196 -12.31 1.46 12.78
C GLN A 196 -12.52 2.69 13.68
N ILE A 197 -13.68 3.32 13.59
CA ILE A 197 -13.93 4.65 14.17
C ILE A 197 -14.92 4.66 15.34
N GLN A 198 -15.67 3.58 15.54
CA GLN A 198 -16.64 3.44 16.63
C GLN A 198 -17.02 1.99 16.86
N ASN A 199 -17.01 1.53 18.11
CA ASN A 199 -17.46 0.18 18.45
C ASN A 199 -18.90 0.16 18.93
N GLY A 200 -19.53 -1.01 18.86
CA GLY A 200 -20.82 -1.30 19.50
C GLY A 200 -22.01 -0.56 18.87
N ILE A 201 -21.98 -0.33 17.56
CA ILE A 201 -23.14 0.17 16.83
C ILE A 201 -24.13 -0.95 16.56
N ALA A 202 -25.43 -0.64 16.63
CA ALA A 202 -26.49 -1.59 16.32
C ALA A 202 -26.93 -1.43 14.86
N VAL A 203 -26.90 -2.53 14.09
CA VAL A 203 -27.53 -2.60 12.77
C VAL A 203 -28.47 -3.80 12.76
N ASN A 204 -29.78 -3.57 12.63
CA ASN A 204 -30.79 -4.64 12.66
C ASN A 204 -30.68 -5.53 13.92
N GLY A 205 -30.46 -4.91 15.08
CA GLY A 205 -30.27 -5.60 16.36
C GLY A 205 -28.94 -6.37 16.50
N ALA A 206 -28.08 -6.36 15.47
CA ALA A 206 -26.76 -6.96 15.52
C ALA A 206 -25.70 -5.93 15.93
N ASP A 207 -24.83 -6.34 16.86
CA ASP A 207 -23.66 -5.61 17.30
C ASP A 207 -22.59 -5.58 16.19
N CYS A 208 -22.19 -4.39 15.77
CA CYS A 208 -21.16 -4.16 14.76
C CYS A 208 -20.23 -3.05 15.23
N ASP A 209 -19.03 -3.00 14.67
CA ASP A 209 -18.12 -1.87 14.78
C ASP A 209 -18.12 -1.12 13.43
N LYS A 210 -17.96 0.19 13.49
CA LYS A 210 -18.05 1.10 12.34
C LYS A 210 -16.68 1.36 11.76
N ASP A 211 -16.56 1.15 10.46
CA ASP A 211 -15.34 1.40 9.69
C ASP A 211 -15.49 2.52 8.66
N GLU A 212 -14.37 3.13 8.34
CA GLU A 212 -14.18 4.15 7.31
C GLU A 212 -13.05 3.72 6.36
N ALA A 213 -13.32 3.70 5.06
CA ALA A 213 -12.27 3.57 4.04
C ALA A 213 -11.81 4.93 3.55
N VAL A 214 -10.50 5.14 3.59
CA VAL A 214 -9.82 6.41 3.24
C VAL A 214 -8.97 6.30 1.98
N ALA A 215 -9.03 5.15 1.30
CA ALA A 215 -8.44 4.90 -0.01
C ALA A 215 -9.48 4.27 -0.94
N ALA A 216 -9.31 4.42 -2.26
CA ALA A 216 -10.18 3.78 -3.24
C ALA A 216 -9.96 2.26 -3.28
N ASP A 217 -8.71 1.83 -3.26
CA ASP A 217 -8.32 0.44 -2.97
C ASP A 217 -7.97 0.33 -1.49
N PHE A 218 -8.75 -0.45 -0.76
CA PHE A 218 -8.55 -0.76 0.65
C PHE A 218 -8.52 -2.27 0.91
N GLY A 219 -8.28 -3.07 -0.13
CA GLY A 219 -8.25 -4.52 -0.01
C GLY A 219 -9.61 -5.21 -0.19
N GLN A 220 -10.64 -4.47 -0.58
CA GLN A 220 -11.97 -5.05 -0.86
C GLN A 220 -11.97 -6.02 -2.04
N TRP A 221 -12.78 -7.07 -1.96
CA TRP A 221 -12.84 -8.13 -2.97
C TRP A 221 -13.30 -7.63 -4.34
N GLY A 222 -14.24 -6.68 -4.39
CA GLY A 222 -14.77 -6.12 -5.63
C GLY A 222 -13.93 -5.00 -6.23
N PHE A 223 -12.70 -4.76 -5.76
CA PHE A 223 -11.87 -3.71 -6.34
C PHE A 223 -11.48 -4.07 -7.77
N VAL A 224 -11.93 -3.24 -8.71
CA VAL A 224 -11.44 -3.22 -10.08
C VAL A 224 -10.58 -1.97 -10.18
N PRO A 225 -9.27 -2.09 -10.45
CA PRO A 225 -8.47 -0.92 -10.75
C PRO A 225 -9.18 -0.15 -11.85
N LYS A 226 -9.33 1.17 -11.70
CA LYS A 226 -9.61 1.98 -12.88
C LYS A 226 -8.49 1.62 -13.86
N LYS A 227 -8.85 1.18 -15.06
CA LYS A 227 -7.92 1.15 -16.17
C LYS A 227 -7.36 2.56 -16.16
N GLU A 228 -6.07 2.71 -15.83
CA GLU A 228 -5.42 3.97 -16.10
C GLU A 228 -5.70 4.18 -17.59
N GLU A 229 -6.40 5.27 -17.91
CA GLU A 229 -6.32 5.76 -19.28
C GLU A 229 -4.82 5.85 -19.50
N GLU A 230 -4.29 5.00 -20.39
CA GLU A 230 -2.93 5.20 -20.87
C GLU A 230 -2.89 6.69 -21.19
N PRO A 231 -2.04 7.49 -20.54
CA PRO A 231 -2.02 8.91 -20.79
C PRO A 231 -1.96 9.03 -22.31
N GLU A 232 -2.94 9.75 -22.88
CA GLU A 232 -2.99 9.99 -24.31
C GLU A 232 -1.56 10.33 -24.71
N VAL A 233 -0.93 9.41 -25.47
CA VAL A 233 0.49 9.51 -25.74
C VAL A 233 0.60 10.79 -26.54
N ALA A 234 1.02 11.87 -25.89
CA ALA A 234 1.34 13.10 -26.58
C ALA A 234 2.54 12.73 -27.43
N PHE A 235 2.29 12.41 -28.70
CA PHE A 235 3.33 12.26 -29.68
C PHE A 235 4.14 13.54 -29.63
N MET A 236 5.42 13.39 -29.31
CA MET A 236 6.33 14.51 -29.32
C MET A 236 6.46 14.92 -30.78
N ASP A 237 5.94 16.10 -31.13
CA ASP A 237 6.07 16.64 -32.48
C ASP A 237 7.55 16.74 -32.89
N ASP A 238 7.80 16.79 -34.20
CA ASP A 238 9.14 16.85 -34.77
C ASP A 238 9.97 18.01 -34.19
N GLU A 239 9.31 19.10 -33.80
CA GLU A 239 9.96 20.27 -33.19
C GLU A 239 10.51 19.94 -31.79
N ASN A 240 9.71 19.30 -30.94
CA ASN A 240 10.11 18.89 -29.60
C ASN A 240 11.09 17.70 -29.63
N ALA A 241 10.98 16.80 -30.60
CA ALA A 241 11.93 15.73 -30.84
C ALA A 241 13.31 16.28 -31.24
N ALA A 242 13.34 17.26 -32.15
CA ALA A 242 14.57 17.94 -32.54
C ALA A 242 15.22 18.69 -31.35
N LYS A 243 14.42 19.37 -30.52
CA LYS A 243 14.92 20.02 -29.28
C LYS A 243 15.54 19.01 -28.32
N LEU A 244 14.90 17.85 -28.12
CA LEU A 244 15.41 16.80 -27.24
C LEU A 244 16.73 16.22 -27.77
N ALA A 245 16.83 15.95 -29.07
CA ALA A 245 18.05 15.42 -29.69
C ALA A 245 19.27 16.33 -29.44
N TRP A 246 19.11 17.64 -29.57
CA TRP A 246 20.20 18.59 -29.34
C TRP A 246 20.58 18.75 -27.85
N ARG A 247 19.65 18.51 -26.92
CA ARG A 247 19.95 18.46 -25.47
C ARG A 247 20.70 17.17 -25.10
N ILE A 248 20.35 16.05 -25.73
CA ILE A 248 21.07 14.77 -25.57
C ILE A 248 22.49 14.88 -26.14
N ASP A 249 22.65 15.50 -27.32
CA ASP A 249 23.96 15.79 -27.91
C ASP A 249 24.84 16.64 -26.96
N ALA A 250 24.28 17.67 -26.33
CA ALA A 250 25.00 18.47 -25.36
C ALA A 250 25.44 17.65 -24.13
N LEU A 251 24.60 16.71 -23.67
CA LEU A 251 24.92 15.81 -22.56
C LEU A 251 26.09 14.87 -22.91
N PHE A 252 26.06 14.23 -24.08
CA PHE A 252 27.12 13.32 -24.52
C PHE A 252 28.43 14.03 -24.87
N SER A 253 28.35 15.26 -25.38
CA SER A 253 29.54 16.06 -25.71
C SER A 253 30.10 16.86 -24.53
N GLY A 254 29.39 16.90 -23.40
CA GLY A 254 29.78 17.73 -22.25
C GLY A 254 29.68 19.24 -22.51
N SER A 255 28.86 19.65 -23.49
CA SER A 255 28.60 21.05 -23.82
C SER A 255 27.61 21.68 -22.84
N GLU A 256 27.99 22.80 -22.20
CA GLU A 256 27.10 23.54 -21.30
C GLU A 256 25.97 24.29 -22.02
N THR A 257 26.03 24.36 -23.35
CA THR A 257 25.01 24.98 -24.19
C THR A 257 24.61 24.07 -25.35
N ILE A 258 23.36 24.20 -25.78
CA ILE A 258 22.83 23.48 -26.95
C ILE A 258 23.54 23.97 -28.22
N ARG A 259 24.05 23.05 -29.05
CA ARG A 259 24.94 23.36 -30.18
C ARG A 259 24.21 23.60 -31.51
N GLY A 260 22.97 23.13 -31.64
CA GLY A 260 22.16 23.24 -32.86
C GLY A 260 20.66 23.27 -32.57
N GLY A 261 19.86 23.39 -33.63
CA GLY A 261 18.40 23.49 -33.53
C GLY A 261 17.87 24.82 -33.00
N ALA A 262 16.56 24.88 -32.76
CA ALA A 262 15.85 26.09 -32.36
C ALA A 262 16.29 26.65 -30.99
N GLU A 263 16.84 25.81 -30.12
CA GLU A 263 17.34 26.20 -28.80
C GLU A 263 18.86 26.43 -28.76
N LYS A 264 19.53 26.58 -29.92
CA LYS A 264 20.97 26.82 -29.98
C LYS A 264 21.40 27.98 -29.07
N GLY A 265 22.42 27.75 -28.25
CA GLY A 265 22.95 28.70 -27.28
C GLY A 265 22.26 28.70 -25.92
N GLN A 266 21.11 28.02 -25.78
CA GLN A 266 20.46 27.86 -24.48
C GLN A 266 21.30 26.96 -23.56
N PRO A 267 21.33 27.23 -22.24
CA PRO A 267 22.13 26.46 -21.30
C PRO A 267 21.54 25.08 -21.01
N VAL A 268 22.41 24.08 -20.90
CA VAL A 268 22.08 22.73 -20.41
C VAL A 268 22.57 22.62 -18.97
N VAL A 269 21.68 22.98 -18.04
CA VAL A 269 21.99 23.11 -16.61
C VAL A 269 22.64 21.85 -16.03
N THR A 270 22.21 20.66 -16.47
CA THR A 270 22.78 19.38 -16.04
C THR A 270 24.27 19.26 -16.37
N VAL A 271 24.69 19.65 -17.58
CA VAL A 271 26.09 19.57 -18.00
C VAL A 271 26.94 20.58 -17.24
N ARG A 272 26.43 21.81 -17.07
CA ARG A 272 27.08 22.85 -16.26
C ARG A 272 27.28 22.40 -14.81
N LEU A 273 26.27 21.77 -14.20
CA LEU A 273 26.38 21.20 -12.86
C LEU A 273 27.43 20.07 -12.82
N LEU A 274 27.43 19.16 -13.80
CA LEU A 274 28.43 18.09 -13.90
C LEU A 274 29.85 18.64 -14.05
N ASN A 275 30.03 19.71 -14.82
CA ASN A 275 31.33 20.38 -14.98
C ASN A 275 31.75 21.11 -13.71
N GLN A 276 30.83 21.77 -12.99
CA GLN A 276 31.11 22.39 -11.69
C GLN A 276 31.52 21.35 -10.63
N ILE A 277 30.87 20.19 -10.63
CA ILE A 277 31.24 19.04 -9.79
C ILE A 277 32.64 18.53 -10.16
N LYS A 278 32.93 18.34 -11.46
CA LYS A 278 34.28 17.95 -11.94
C LYS A 278 35.36 18.98 -11.60
N ALA A 279 35.04 20.26 -11.63
CA ALA A 279 35.94 21.37 -11.32
C ALA A 279 36.11 21.62 -9.81
N GLY A 280 35.46 20.81 -8.94
CA GLY A 280 35.53 20.96 -7.49
C GLY A 280 34.88 22.24 -6.95
N GLN A 281 34.04 22.91 -7.74
CA GLN A 281 33.41 24.18 -7.38
C GLN A 281 32.13 24.01 -6.56
N THR A 282 31.62 22.79 -6.41
CA THR A 282 30.58 22.44 -5.45
C THR A 282 30.93 21.12 -4.76
N THR A 283 30.95 21.11 -3.43
CA THR A 283 30.98 19.87 -2.63
C THR A 283 29.58 19.54 -2.15
N PRO A 284 28.82 18.68 -2.85
CA PRO A 284 28.04 17.65 -2.20
C PRO A 284 28.90 16.38 -2.08
N THR A 285 28.80 15.71 -0.94
CA THR A 285 29.46 14.44 -0.59
C THR A 285 29.71 13.52 -1.79
N PRO A 286 30.89 12.89 -1.95
CA PRO A 286 31.20 12.13 -3.15
C PRO A 286 30.24 10.94 -3.30
N VAL A 287 29.33 11.00 -4.27
CA VAL A 287 28.83 9.79 -4.91
C VAL A 287 29.78 9.58 -6.08
N GLN A 288 30.65 8.57 -6.00
CA GLN A 288 31.29 8.06 -7.20
C GLN A 288 30.19 7.47 -8.08
N VAL A 289 29.69 8.27 -9.02
CA VAL A 289 28.85 7.77 -10.10
C VAL A 289 29.80 7.32 -11.18
N ASP A 290 30.13 6.03 -11.12
CA ASP A 290 30.76 5.34 -12.22
C ASP A 290 29.83 5.41 -13.44
N ALA A 291 30.37 5.77 -14.60
CA ALA A 291 29.60 5.86 -15.84
C ALA A 291 28.94 4.52 -16.20
N ALA A 292 29.57 3.39 -15.83
CA ALA A 292 28.98 2.07 -16.00
C ALA A 292 27.82 1.82 -15.01
N SER A 293 27.84 2.44 -13.83
CA SER A 293 26.76 2.39 -12.83
C SER A 293 25.54 3.24 -13.24
N VAL A 294 25.75 4.38 -13.90
CA VAL A 294 24.66 5.19 -14.50
C VAL A 294 24.09 4.49 -15.73
N ALA A 295 24.95 3.96 -16.60
CA ALA A 295 24.51 3.15 -17.74
C ALA A 295 23.76 1.89 -17.29
N GLY A 296 24.21 1.25 -16.22
CA GLY A 296 23.54 0.10 -15.60
C GLY A 296 22.20 0.47 -14.94
N ALA A 297 22.11 1.64 -14.29
CA ALA A 297 20.86 2.13 -13.71
C ALA A 297 19.83 2.51 -14.78
N LEU A 298 20.28 3.07 -15.91
CA LEU A 298 19.44 3.36 -17.06
C LEU A 298 19.04 2.08 -17.81
N ALA A 299 19.94 1.11 -17.95
CA ALA A 299 19.66 -0.21 -18.50
C ALA A 299 18.80 -1.09 -17.58
N GLY A 300 18.74 -0.81 -16.28
CA GLY A 300 17.84 -1.47 -15.33
C GLY A 300 16.48 -0.77 -15.18
N ASN A 301 16.30 0.39 -15.81
CA ASN A 301 15.07 1.15 -15.76
C ASN A 301 14.19 0.78 -16.97
N GLU A 302 13.16 -0.04 -16.72
CA GLU A 302 12.27 -0.51 -17.77
C GLU A 302 11.56 0.63 -18.52
N ASP A 303 11.25 1.75 -17.87
CA ASP A 303 10.58 2.88 -18.52
C ASP A 303 11.51 3.60 -19.50
N PHE A 304 12.78 3.79 -19.11
CA PHE A 304 13.81 4.36 -19.98
C PHE A 304 14.10 3.43 -21.17
N LEU A 305 14.27 2.14 -20.93
CA LEU A 305 14.51 1.17 -22.00
C LEU A 305 13.32 1.04 -22.96
N ARG A 306 12.08 1.10 -22.46
CA ARG A 306 10.87 1.12 -23.30
C ARG A 306 10.80 2.38 -24.16
N ALA A 307 11.17 3.54 -23.61
CA ALA A 307 11.24 4.78 -24.37
C ALA A 307 12.31 4.72 -25.49
N LEU A 308 13.49 4.18 -25.18
CA LEU A 308 14.58 4.01 -26.14
C LEU A 308 14.25 2.99 -27.24
N ALA A 309 13.67 1.85 -26.89
CA ALA A 309 13.30 0.80 -27.84
C ALA A 309 12.21 1.25 -28.82
N ARG A 310 11.29 2.12 -28.39
CA ARG A 310 10.30 2.75 -29.28
C ARG A 310 10.96 3.69 -30.27
N ALA A 311 11.85 4.58 -29.79
CA ALA A 311 12.58 5.51 -30.64
C ALA A 311 13.43 4.83 -31.73
N VAL A 312 14.03 3.66 -31.43
CA VAL A 312 14.82 2.90 -32.41
C VAL A 312 13.94 2.12 -33.40
N ASN A 313 12.80 1.58 -32.96
CA ASN A 313 11.90 0.83 -33.83
C ASN A 313 11.13 1.72 -34.81
N ASP A 314 10.82 2.95 -34.43
CA ASP A 314 10.14 3.90 -35.32
C ASP A 314 11.08 4.41 -36.44
N ASP A 315 12.37 4.64 -36.14
CA ASP A 315 13.41 4.92 -37.16
C ASP A 315 13.65 3.72 -38.10
N ALA A 316 13.50 2.49 -37.61
CA ALA A 316 13.58 1.29 -38.44
C ALA A 316 12.33 1.10 -39.34
N ALA A 317 11.14 1.47 -38.86
CA ALA A 317 9.89 1.38 -39.61
C ALA A 317 9.81 2.43 -40.73
N GLU A 318 10.30 3.66 -40.51
CA GLU A 318 10.40 4.68 -41.55
C GLU A 318 11.40 4.30 -42.65
N ARG A 319 12.53 3.68 -42.31
CA ARG A 319 13.53 3.23 -43.31
C ARG A 319 13.11 2.02 -44.14
N LEU A 320 12.09 1.27 -43.69
CA LEU A 320 11.55 0.12 -44.42
C LEU A 320 10.29 0.47 -45.24
N SER A 321 9.72 1.66 -45.02
CA SER A 321 8.51 2.14 -45.71
C SER A 321 8.78 3.25 -46.73
N GLY A 322 10.03 3.72 -46.84
CA GLY A 322 10.56 4.55 -47.93
C GLY A 322 11.48 3.76 -48.87
#